data_AF-A0A373D212-F1
#
_entry.id   AF-A0A373D212-F1
#
_cell.length_a   1.000
_cell.length_b   1.000
_cell.length_c   1.000
_cell.angle_alpha   90.00
_cell.angle_beta   90.00
_cell.angle_gamma   90.00
#
_symmetry.space_group_name_H-M   'P 1'
#
loop_
_entity.id
_entity.type
_entity.pdbx_description
1 polymer ?
#
loop_
_entity_poly.entity_id
_entity_poly.type
_entity_poly.pdbx_seq_one_letter_code
_entity_poly.pdbx_strand_id
1 'polypeptide(L)'
;MNEFDGHPGTAKLAGVLSDRMKRENESPLTLDFGEIQPNLSLKTNSFPVEIPKGDYSVCRLVGGLSYTINGGGHSGHENQTPKVNTGAHSHTAAPPQIKAGDRVLVAWIQSEAVVIDVVKKS
;
A
#
# COMPACT_ATOMS: atom_id res chain seq x y z
N MET A 1 47.05 -9.98 41.56
CA MET A 1 46.60 -10.16 40.16
C MET A 1 45.09 -10.10 40.22
N ASN A 2 44.50 -9.13 39.53
CA ASN A 2 43.08 -8.80 39.65
C ASN A 2 42.23 -9.91 39.06
N GLU A 3 41.41 -10.51 39.92
CA GLU A 3 40.39 -11.48 39.59
C GLU A 3 39.30 -10.75 38.81
N PHE A 4 39.23 -10.99 37.51
CA PHE A 4 38.10 -10.57 36.70
C PHE A 4 36.90 -11.42 37.12
N ASP A 5 36.15 -10.92 38.10
CA ASP A 5 34.78 -11.36 38.35
C ASP A 5 33.93 -10.92 37.15
N GLY A 6 34.00 -11.67 36.05
CA GLY A 6 33.06 -11.48 34.95
C GLY A 6 31.69 -11.86 35.50
N HIS A 7 30.71 -10.96 35.48
CA HIS A 7 29.40 -11.21 36.07
C HIS A 7 28.50 -11.99 35.09
N PRO A 8 28.47 -13.36 35.11
CA PRO A 8 27.74 -14.13 34.10
C PRO A 8 26.23 -13.91 34.18
N GLY A 9 25.71 -13.64 35.38
CA GLY A 9 24.30 -13.33 35.58
C GLY A 9 23.88 -12.03 34.89
N THR A 10 24.70 -10.98 35.03
CA THR A 10 24.47 -9.68 34.39
C THR A 10 24.56 -9.78 32.87
N ALA A 11 25.54 -10.53 32.35
CA ALA A 11 25.67 -10.78 30.91
C ALA A 11 24.45 -11.55 30.35
N LYS A 12 23.99 -12.58 31.06
CA LYS A 12 22.79 -13.35 30.68
C LYS A 12 21.52 -12.48 30.69
N LEU A 13 21.35 -11.65 31.72
CA LEU A 13 20.22 -10.73 31.80
C LEU A 13 20.25 -9.70 30.67
N ALA A 14 21.41 -9.10 30.40
CA ALA A 14 21.59 -8.16 29.28
C ALA A 14 21.27 -8.81 27.93
N GLY A 15 21.67 -10.07 27.73
CA GLY A 15 21.30 -10.86 26.55
C GLY A 15 19.80 -11.07 26.42
N VAL A 16 19.13 -11.55 27.48
CA VAL A 16 17.68 -11.76 27.49
C VAL A 16 16.91 -10.46 27.22
N LEU A 17 17.33 -9.34 27.81
CA LEU A 17 16.72 -8.03 27.57
C LEU A 17 16.91 -7.59 26.12
N SER A 18 18.11 -7.75 25.56
CA SER A 18 18.41 -7.40 24.17
C SER A 18 17.58 -8.25 23.19
N ASP A 19 17.47 -9.56 23.44
CA ASP A 19 16.67 -10.47 22.61
C ASP A 19 15.17 -10.15 22.69
N ARG A 20 14.69 -9.81 23.90
CA ARG A 20 13.30 -9.36 24.08
C ARG A 20 13.05 -8.05 23.36
N MET A 21 13.92 -7.05 23.53
CA MET A 21 13.80 -5.76 22.83
C MET A 21 13.79 -5.94 21.32
N LYS A 22 14.65 -6.80 20.78
CA LYS A 22 14.69 -7.08 19.34
C LYS A 22 13.38 -7.69 18.83
N ARG A 23 12.84 -8.69 19.54
CA ARG A 23 11.56 -9.34 19.18
C ARG A 23 10.36 -8.41 19.32
N GLU A 24 10.31 -7.60 20.37
CA GLU A 24 9.20 -6.64 20.54
C GLU A 24 9.31 -5.46 19.56
N ASN A 25 10.50 -5.21 19.00
CA ASN A 25 10.74 -4.21 17.96
C ASN A 25 10.62 -4.80 16.53
N GLU A 26 10.30 -6.09 16.38
CA GLU A 26 9.91 -6.61 15.08
C GLU A 26 8.55 -6.01 14.70
N SER A 27 8.56 -5.12 13.71
CA SER A 27 7.36 -4.57 13.09
C SER A 27 7.03 -5.38 11.83
N PRO A 28 6.28 -6.49 11.94
CA PRO A 28 5.94 -7.32 10.79
C PRO A 28 5.16 -6.50 9.77
N LEU A 29 5.37 -6.78 8.48
CA LEU A 29 4.54 -6.23 7.42
C LEU A 29 3.14 -6.82 7.55
N THR A 30 2.19 -6.01 7.99
CA THR A 30 0.80 -6.42 8.22
C THR A 30 -0.11 -5.85 7.15
N LEU A 31 -1.03 -6.68 6.66
CA LEU A 31 -2.18 -6.22 5.88
C LEU A 31 -3.33 -5.94 6.84
N ASP A 32 -4.02 -4.83 6.61
CA ASP A 32 -5.17 -4.38 7.38
C ASP A 32 -6.28 -3.92 6.42
N PHE A 33 -7.49 -3.76 6.94
CA PHE A 33 -8.54 -3.03 6.24
C PHE A 33 -8.69 -1.64 6.86
N GLY A 34 -9.22 -0.71 6.07
CA GLY A 34 -9.61 0.60 6.56
C GLY A 34 -10.76 1.21 5.78
N GLU A 35 -11.12 2.42 6.17
CA GLU A 35 -12.13 3.23 5.51
C GLU A 35 -11.62 4.66 5.33
N ILE A 36 -11.80 5.19 4.12
CA ILE A 36 -11.51 6.59 3.81
C ILE A 36 -12.61 7.46 4.39
N GLN A 37 -12.26 8.35 5.32
CA GLN A 37 -13.21 9.22 6.02
C GLN A 37 -13.64 10.42 5.14
N PRO A 38 -14.67 11.20 5.53
CA PRO A 38 -15.14 12.36 4.76
C PRO A 38 -14.09 13.45 4.50
N ASN A 39 -13.14 13.63 5.43
CA ASN A 39 -12.00 14.54 5.29
C ASN A 39 -10.81 13.91 4.54
N LEU A 40 -10.99 12.72 3.96
CA LEU A 40 -9.98 11.89 3.32
C LEU A 40 -8.86 11.38 4.25
N SER A 41 -9.06 11.42 5.57
CA SER A 41 -8.21 10.67 6.49
C SER A 41 -8.42 9.17 6.29
N LEU A 42 -7.39 8.38 6.59
CA LEU A 42 -7.44 6.93 6.60
C LEU A 42 -7.65 6.45 8.02
N LYS A 43 -8.73 5.72 8.26
CA LYS A 43 -8.96 5.00 9.51
C LYS A 43 -8.80 3.51 9.27
N THR A 44 -7.77 2.89 9.84
CA THR A 44 -7.59 1.44 9.72
C THR A 44 -8.29 0.73 10.87
N ASN A 45 -8.55 -0.57 10.73
CA ASN A 45 -9.23 -1.35 11.76
C ASN A 45 -8.33 -1.62 12.97
N SER A 46 -7.03 -1.78 12.73
CA SER A 46 -6.06 -2.12 13.77
C SER A 46 -5.44 -0.89 14.44
N PHE A 47 -5.59 0.31 13.86
CA PHE A 47 -5.06 1.55 14.41
C PHE A 47 -6.21 2.55 14.69
N PRO A 48 -6.49 2.89 15.96
CA PRO A 48 -7.68 3.66 16.32
C PRO A 48 -7.59 5.15 15.98
N VAL A 49 -6.41 5.67 15.67
CA VAL A 49 -6.17 7.08 15.34
C VAL A 49 -6.26 7.27 13.84
N GLU A 50 -7.02 8.26 13.40
CA GLU A 50 -7.11 8.60 11.97
C GLU A 50 -5.80 9.17 11.46
N ILE A 51 -5.38 8.72 10.28
CA ILE A 51 -4.17 9.16 9.60
C ILE A 51 -4.58 10.27 8.60
N PRO A 52 -4.12 11.51 8.76
CA PRO A 52 -4.51 12.61 7.88
C PRO A 52 -4.19 12.36 6.39
N LYS A 53 -4.95 12.99 5.49
CA LYS A 53 -4.63 12.98 4.06
C LYS A 53 -3.25 13.61 3.84
N GLY A 54 -2.36 12.87 3.21
CA GLY A 54 -0.96 13.26 2.98
C GLY A 54 0.04 12.53 3.88
N ASP A 55 -0.43 11.95 4.98
CA ASP A 55 0.39 11.16 5.92
C ASP A 55 0.33 9.65 5.64
N TYR A 56 -0.41 9.25 4.60
CA TYR A 56 -0.44 7.88 4.07
C TYR A 56 -0.20 7.90 2.56
N SER A 57 0.33 6.79 2.05
CA SER A 57 0.59 6.58 0.64
C SER A 57 -0.55 5.84 -0.06
N VAL A 58 -0.68 6.05 -1.36
CA VAL A 58 -1.71 5.40 -2.18
C VAL A 58 -1.05 4.83 -3.44
N CYS A 59 -1.30 3.55 -3.72
CA CYS A 59 -0.83 2.92 -4.95
C CYS A 59 -1.39 3.65 -6.18
N ARG A 60 -0.55 3.83 -7.21
CA ARG A 60 -0.82 4.75 -8.31
C ARG A 60 -2.19 4.58 -8.99
N LEU A 61 -2.67 3.35 -9.12
CA LEU A 61 -3.92 3.04 -9.82
C LEU A 61 -5.11 3.62 -9.05
N VAL A 62 -5.27 3.27 -7.78
CA VAL A 62 -6.31 3.84 -6.92
C VAL A 62 -6.03 5.28 -6.49
N GLY A 63 -4.79 5.75 -6.67
CA GLY A 63 -4.40 7.15 -6.60
C GLY A 63 -4.77 7.97 -7.84
N GLY A 64 -5.36 7.35 -8.87
CA GLY A 64 -5.90 8.05 -10.02
C GLY A 64 -5.02 8.13 -11.24
N LEU A 65 -4.02 7.25 -11.37
CA LEU A 65 -3.25 7.15 -12.58
C LEU A 65 -4.12 6.65 -13.74
N SER A 66 -4.34 7.53 -14.71
CA SER A 66 -4.84 7.14 -16.03
C SER A 66 -3.73 6.52 -16.88
N TYR A 67 -4.05 5.50 -17.66
CA TYR A 67 -3.12 4.90 -18.61
C TYR A 67 -3.74 4.83 -20.01
N THR A 68 -2.90 5.04 -21.01
CA THR A 68 -3.28 4.98 -22.42
C THR A 68 -3.20 3.55 -22.90
N ILE A 69 -4.30 3.05 -23.46
CA ILE A 69 -4.36 1.77 -24.13
C ILE A 69 -4.19 2.05 -25.62
N ASN A 70 -3.06 1.59 -26.14
CA ASN A 70 -2.75 1.67 -27.57
C ASN A 70 -3.17 0.38 -28.25
N GLY A 71 -3.91 0.49 -29.34
CA GLY A 71 -4.42 -0.66 -30.07
C GLY A 71 -5.70 -1.22 -29.47
N GLY A 72 -6.56 -1.69 -30.37
CA GLY A 72 -7.89 -2.21 -30.09
C GLY A 72 -8.61 -2.34 -31.43
N GLY A 73 -9.04 -3.55 -31.76
CA GLY A 73 -9.90 -3.79 -32.92
C GLY A 73 -11.36 -3.73 -32.48
N HIS A 74 -12.15 -2.91 -33.16
CA HIS A 74 -13.61 -2.93 -33.04
C HIS A 74 -14.21 -3.02 -34.43
N SER A 75 -15.42 -3.58 -34.54
CA SER A 75 -16.04 -3.86 -35.83
C SER A 75 -16.15 -2.61 -36.71
N GLY A 76 -15.66 -2.71 -37.94
CA GLY A 76 -15.52 -1.63 -38.92
C GLY A 76 -14.06 -1.32 -39.35
N HIS A 77 -13.06 -2.00 -38.79
CA HIS A 77 -11.65 -1.60 -38.92
C HIS A 77 -10.70 -2.67 -39.48
N GLU A 78 -11.20 -3.64 -40.25
CA GLU A 78 -10.52 -4.94 -40.43
C GLU A 78 -9.39 -4.93 -41.48
N ASN A 79 -9.20 -3.81 -42.19
CA ASN A 79 -8.32 -3.69 -43.35
C ASN A 79 -7.28 -2.57 -43.19
N GLN A 80 -6.64 -2.46 -42.02
CA GLN A 80 -5.56 -1.48 -41.82
C GLN A 80 -4.35 -1.83 -42.69
N THR A 81 -3.92 -0.87 -43.51
CA THR A 81 -2.68 -0.94 -44.31
C THR A 81 -1.93 0.38 -44.21
N PRO A 82 -0.64 0.47 -44.61
CA PRO A 82 0.08 1.74 -44.64
C PRO A 82 -0.57 2.84 -45.50
N LYS A 83 -1.48 2.48 -46.41
CA LYS A 83 -2.19 3.39 -47.33
C LYS A 83 -3.66 3.62 -46.94
N VAL A 84 -4.20 2.80 -46.03
CA VAL A 84 -5.60 2.84 -45.59
C VAL A 84 -5.62 2.76 -44.06
N ASN A 85 -5.82 3.91 -43.42
CA ASN A 85 -5.97 4.00 -41.97
C ASN A 85 -7.46 4.01 -41.63
N THR A 86 -7.98 2.90 -41.13
CA THR A 86 -9.42 2.76 -40.87
C THR A 86 -9.87 3.52 -39.63
N GLY A 87 -8.97 3.96 -38.74
CA GLY A 87 -9.33 4.72 -37.53
C GLY A 87 -8.55 4.30 -36.29
N ALA A 88 -7.23 4.25 -36.41
CA ALA A 88 -6.36 4.08 -35.25
C ALA A 88 -6.59 5.23 -34.25
N HIS A 89 -6.96 4.88 -33.03
CA HIS A 89 -7.11 5.82 -31.91
C HIS A 89 -6.67 5.14 -30.62
N SER A 90 -6.47 5.94 -29.58
CA SER A 90 -6.16 5.46 -28.24
C SER A 90 -7.34 5.68 -27.32
N HIS A 91 -7.45 4.80 -26.31
CA HIS A 91 -8.36 5.00 -25.19
C HIS A 91 -7.57 5.40 -23.96
N THR A 92 -8.18 6.25 -23.14
CA THR A 92 -7.69 6.50 -21.78
C THR A 92 -8.62 5.80 -20.82
N ALA A 93 -8.08 4.84 -20.06
CA ALA A 93 -8.79 4.22 -18.95
C ALA A 93 -8.42 4.95 -17.66
N ALA A 94 -9.43 5.39 -16.92
CA ALA A 94 -9.26 5.95 -15.57
C ALA A 94 -9.72 4.90 -14.56
N PRO A 95 -8.79 4.23 -13.84
CA PRO A 95 -9.17 3.36 -12.73
C PRO A 95 -9.90 4.14 -11.64
N PRO A 96 -10.75 3.46 -10.85
CA PRO A 96 -11.47 4.12 -9.76
C PRO A 96 -10.50 4.72 -8.75
N GLN A 97 -10.69 6.01 -8.48
CA GLN A 97 -9.99 6.72 -7.43
C GLN A 97 -10.66 6.48 -6.08
N ILE A 98 -9.85 6.47 -5.01
CA ILE A 98 -10.39 6.43 -3.65
C ILE A 98 -11.28 7.66 -3.37
N LYS A 99 -12.36 7.44 -2.64
CA LYS A 99 -13.26 8.49 -2.16
C LYS A 99 -13.75 8.20 -0.75
N ALA A 100 -14.34 9.21 -0.12
CA ALA A 100 -14.97 9.05 1.19
C ALA A 100 -15.98 7.89 1.20
N GLY A 101 -15.91 7.07 2.24
CA GLY A 101 -16.72 5.86 2.43
C GLY A 101 -16.17 4.60 1.73
N ASP A 102 -15.07 4.69 0.97
CA ASP A 102 -14.46 3.50 0.39
C ASP A 102 -13.80 2.65 1.48
N ARG A 103 -14.14 1.36 1.49
CA ARG A 103 -13.41 0.34 2.23
C ARG A 103 -12.15 -0.04 1.44
N VAL A 104 -10.99 -0.03 2.08
CA VAL A 104 -9.69 -0.19 1.42
C VAL A 104 -8.85 -1.30 2.05
N LEU A 105 -7.96 -1.90 1.26
CA LEU A 105 -6.88 -2.74 1.72
C LEU A 105 -5.65 -1.88 1.98
N VAL A 106 -5.07 -2.01 3.17
CA VAL A 106 -3.91 -1.22 3.62
C VAL A 106 -2.76 -2.17 3.94
N ALA A 107 -1.56 -1.83 3.51
CA ALA A 107 -0.33 -2.44 3.99
C ALA A 107 0.39 -1.50 4.95
N TRP A 108 0.77 -2.02 6.11
CA TRP A 108 1.68 -1.36 7.03
C TRP A 108 3.12 -1.73 6.67
N ILE A 109 3.83 -0.75 6.13
CA ILE A 109 5.25 -0.85 5.79
C ILE A 109 6.02 -0.11 6.89
N GLN A 110 6.42 -0.84 7.93
CA GLN A 110 6.97 -0.25 9.16
C GLN A 110 5.98 0.76 9.76
N SER A 111 6.30 2.06 9.74
CA SER A 111 5.44 3.14 10.24
C SER A 111 4.54 3.79 9.18
N GLU A 112 4.63 3.35 7.91
CA GLU A 112 3.88 3.95 6.81
C GLU A 112 2.66 3.09 6.44
N ALA A 113 1.49 3.73 6.37
CA ALA A 113 0.28 3.12 5.84
C ALA A 113 0.19 3.34 4.33
N VAL A 114 0.06 2.26 3.57
CA VAL A 114 -0.07 2.29 2.09
C VAL A 114 -1.40 1.69 1.67
N VAL A 115 -2.27 2.50 1.07
CA VAL A 115 -3.53 2.05 0.48
C VAL A 115 -3.24 1.36 -0.86
N ILE A 116 -3.54 0.07 -0.93
CA ILE A 116 -3.29 -0.76 -2.12
C ILE A 116 -4.44 -0.64 -3.12
N ASP A 117 -5.67 -0.90 -2.66
CA ASP A 117 -6.87 -0.91 -3.51
C ASP A 117 -8.16 -0.72 -2.69
N VAL A 118 -9.27 -0.43 -3.38
CA VAL A 118 -10.64 -0.41 -2.85
C VAL A 118 -11.21 -1.84 -2.84
N VAL A 119 -11.76 -2.25 -1.70
CA VAL A 119 -12.31 -3.58 -1.47
C VAL A 119 -13.82 -3.55 -1.57
N LYS A 120 -14.38 -4.33 -2.50
CA LYS A 120 -15.82 -4.51 -2.67
C LYS A 120 -16.24 -5.94 -2.36
N LYS A 121 -17.45 -6.11 -1.84
CA LYS A 121 -18.06 -7.45 -1.73
C LYS A 121 -18.45 -7.93 -3.14
N SER A 122 -18.23 -9.21 -3.41
CA SER A 122 -18.64 -9.90 -4.63
C SER A 122 -20.15 -10.04 -4.73
#